data_AF-A0AAW2MPT5-F1
#
_entry.id   AF-A0AAW2MPT5-F1
#
_cell.length_a   1.000
_cell.length_b   1.000
_cell.length_c   1.000
_cell.angle_alpha   90.00
_cell.angle_beta   90.00
_cell.angle_gamma   90.00
#
_symmetry.space_group_name_H-M   'P 1'
#
loop_
_entity.id
_entity.type
_entity.pdbx_description
1 polymer ?
#
loop_
_entity_poly.entity_id
_entity_poly.type
_entity_poly.pdbx_seq_one_letter_code
_entity_poly.pdbx_strand_id
1 'polypeptide(L)'
;MSNQAESSDSKGTKRDFSTAILERKKAPNRLVVDEAINDDNSVVSMHPETMEKLQLFRGDTILIKGKKRKDTVCIALADDTCDEPKIRMNKVVRNNLRVRLGDVVSVHQCPDVKYGKRVHFFLLMTQLKGLLETFLMLT
;
A
#
# COMPACT_ATOMS: atom_id res chain seq x y z
N MET A 1 48.39 -6.18 -54.68
CA MET A 1 47.42 -7.21 -54.27
C MET A 1 46.52 -6.60 -53.22
N SER A 2 45.27 -6.39 -53.61
CA SER A 2 44.12 -5.93 -52.82
C SER A 2 43.67 -7.02 -51.84
N ASN A 3 43.12 -6.61 -50.68
CA ASN A 3 42.11 -7.28 -49.86
C ASN A 3 41.65 -6.26 -48.80
N GLN A 4 40.59 -5.48 -49.08
CA GLN A 4 39.17 -5.70 -48.75
C GLN A 4 38.84 -5.81 -47.26
N ALA A 5 37.84 -5.00 -46.90
CA ALA A 5 37.23 -4.83 -45.60
C ALA A 5 36.27 -5.97 -45.24
N GLU A 6 36.07 -6.19 -43.94
CA GLU A 6 34.86 -6.82 -43.43
C GLU A 6 34.39 -6.15 -42.12
N SER A 7 33.19 -5.60 -42.21
CA SER A 7 32.34 -5.07 -41.15
C SER A 7 31.66 -6.20 -40.37
N SER A 8 31.53 -6.07 -39.04
CA SER A 8 30.45 -6.73 -38.31
C SER A 8 29.70 -5.74 -37.41
N ASP A 9 28.60 -5.25 -37.98
CA ASP A 9 27.52 -4.54 -37.31
C ASP A 9 26.89 -5.45 -36.23
N SER A 10 26.95 -5.04 -34.96
CA SER A 10 26.06 -5.56 -33.91
C SER A 10 25.14 -4.45 -33.46
N LYS A 11 24.21 -4.14 -34.36
CA LYS A 11 22.84 -3.65 -34.14
C LYS A 11 22.57 -3.06 -32.76
N GLY A 12 22.48 -1.73 -32.74
CA GLY A 12 21.91 -0.98 -31.64
C GLY A 12 20.54 -1.52 -31.22
N THR A 13 20.46 -1.99 -29.98
CA THR A 13 19.26 -1.80 -29.18
C THR A 13 19.39 -0.41 -28.57
N LYS A 14 18.78 0.59 -29.24
CA LYS A 14 18.43 1.85 -28.59
C LYS A 14 17.66 1.46 -27.32
N ARG A 15 18.29 1.55 -26.15
CA ARG A 15 17.56 1.46 -24.90
C ARG A 15 16.69 2.71 -24.86
N ASP A 16 15.38 2.55 -24.96
CA ASP A 16 14.46 3.67 -24.94
C ASP A 16 14.46 4.28 -23.52
N PHE A 17 15.40 5.19 -23.27
CA PHE A 17 15.48 5.93 -22.01
C PHE A 17 14.21 6.77 -21.74
N SER A 18 13.42 7.02 -22.78
CA SER A 18 12.10 7.65 -22.72
C SER A 18 11.11 6.89 -21.82
N THR A 19 11.27 5.57 -21.64
CA THR A 19 10.41 4.73 -20.80
C THR A 19 11.10 4.25 -19.51
N ALA A 20 12.36 4.60 -19.27
CA ALA A 20 13.09 4.22 -18.06
C ALA A 20 12.44 4.75 -16.75
N ILE A 21 11.65 5.82 -16.85
CA ILE A 21 10.82 6.35 -15.75
C ILE A 21 9.59 5.46 -15.49
N LEU A 22 9.06 4.81 -16.53
CA LEU A 22 7.91 3.89 -16.45
C LEU A 22 8.31 2.50 -15.96
N GLU A 23 9.55 2.08 -16.20
CA GLU A 23 10.17 0.91 -15.58
C GLU A 23 10.43 1.17 -14.10
N ARG A 24 9.34 1.27 -13.34
CA ARG A 24 9.37 1.44 -11.90
C ARG A 24 10.14 0.26 -11.33
N LYS A 25 11.37 0.50 -10.86
CA LYS A 25 12.17 -0.44 -10.08
C LYS A 25 11.23 -1.22 -9.15
N LYS A 26 11.27 -2.55 -9.22
CA LYS A 26 10.58 -3.46 -8.28
C LYS A 26 11.17 -3.23 -6.90
N ALA A 27 10.78 -2.13 -6.25
CA ALA A 27 11.07 -1.92 -4.85
C ALA A 27 10.29 -2.99 -4.07
N PRO A 28 10.95 -3.73 -3.16
CA PRO A 28 10.30 -4.82 -2.41
C PRO A 28 9.09 -4.34 -1.61
N ASN A 29 9.05 -3.04 -1.31
CA ASN A 29 8.00 -2.35 -0.56
C ASN A 29 6.70 -2.14 -1.35
N ARG A 30 6.63 -2.56 -2.63
CA ARG A 30 5.45 -2.37 -3.47
C ARG A 30 4.58 -3.61 -3.48
N LEU A 31 3.45 -3.53 -2.77
CA LEU A 31 2.50 -4.63 -2.63
C LEU A 31 1.20 -4.34 -3.38
N VAL A 32 0.57 -5.38 -3.88
CA VAL A 32 -0.71 -5.34 -4.60
C VAL A 32 -1.85 -5.44 -3.60
N VAL A 33 -2.82 -4.53 -3.69
CA VAL A 33 -3.98 -4.48 -2.80
C VAL A 33 -4.93 -5.63 -3.11
N ASP A 34 -5.26 -6.40 -2.08
CA ASP A 34 -6.23 -7.48 -2.11
C ASP A 34 -7.32 -7.28 -1.04
N GLU A 35 -8.39 -8.05 -1.16
CA GLU A 35 -9.52 -8.03 -0.23
C GLU A 35 -9.15 -8.70 1.10
N ALA A 36 -9.47 -8.04 2.22
CA ALA A 36 -9.29 -8.59 3.55
C ALA A 36 -10.47 -9.46 3.95
N ILE A 37 -10.18 -10.52 4.72
CA ILE A 37 -11.17 -11.34 5.41
C ILE A 37 -11.61 -10.67 6.72
N ASN A 38 -10.72 -9.85 7.31
CA ASN A 38 -10.95 -9.14 8.56
C ASN A 38 -11.53 -7.72 8.30
N ASP A 39 -12.49 -7.33 9.14
CA ASP A 39 -13.18 -6.04 9.08
C ASP A 39 -12.52 -4.93 9.93
N ASP A 40 -11.42 -5.23 10.62
CA ASP A 40 -10.69 -4.22 11.39
C ASP A 40 -10.10 -3.12 10.48
N ASN A 41 -10.34 -1.86 10.85
CA ASN A 41 -9.91 -0.68 10.10
C ASN A 41 -8.45 -0.29 10.35
N SER A 42 -7.81 -0.90 11.35
CA SER A 42 -6.45 -0.61 11.77
C SER A 42 -5.44 -1.67 11.36
N VAL A 43 -5.90 -2.82 10.86
CA VAL A 43 -5.08 -4.00 10.61
C VAL A 43 -4.95 -4.26 9.11
N VAL A 44 -3.76 -4.68 8.70
CA VAL A 44 -3.52 -5.26 7.38
C VAL A 44 -2.78 -6.58 7.50
N SER A 45 -3.06 -7.49 6.58
CA SER A 45 -2.43 -8.81 6.55
C SER A 45 -1.51 -8.94 5.34
N MET A 46 -0.37 -9.59 5.54
CA MET A 46 0.60 -9.91 4.49
C MET A 46 1.29 -11.24 4.81
N HIS A 47 1.89 -11.84 3.79
CA HIS A 47 2.63 -13.09 3.96
C HIS A 47 3.84 -12.88 4.89
N PRO A 48 4.14 -13.80 5.83
CA PRO A 48 5.34 -13.71 6.68
C PRO A 48 6.66 -13.54 5.91
N GLU A 49 6.84 -14.18 4.75
CA GLU A 49 8.07 -13.99 3.95
C GLU A 49 8.24 -12.55 3.47
N THR A 50 7.14 -11.90 3.10
CA THR A 50 7.15 -10.49 2.69
C THR A 50 7.41 -9.58 3.87
N MET A 51 6.93 -9.93 5.07
CA MET A 51 7.29 -9.22 6.30
C MET A 51 8.79 -9.30 6.56
N GLU A 52 9.38 -10.48 6.47
CA GLU A 52 10.81 -10.70 6.71
C GLU A 52 11.67 -9.92 5.71
N LYS A 53 11.30 -9.94 4.42
CA LYS A 53 11.95 -9.13 3.37
C LYS A 53 11.92 -7.63 3.67
N LEU A 54 10.84 -7.16 4.31
CA LEU A 54 10.66 -5.76 4.73
C LEU A 54 11.14 -5.49 6.16
N GLN A 55 11.73 -6.50 6.81
CA GLN A 55 12.18 -6.48 8.20
C GLN A 55 11.09 -6.08 9.21
N LEU A 56 9.83 -6.37 8.87
CA LEU A 56 8.66 -6.12 9.69
C LEU A 56 8.41 -7.30 10.61
N PHE A 57 8.00 -7.02 11.84
CA PHE A 57 7.52 -8.02 12.78
C PHE A 57 6.00 -7.95 12.93
N ARG A 58 5.42 -9.03 13.42
CA ARG A 58 4.00 -9.10 13.74
C ARG A 58 3.66 -8.04 14.80
N GLY A 59 2.71 -7.16 14.48
CA GLY A 59 2.28 -6.08 15.37
C GLY A 59 3.00 -4.76 15.14
N ASP A 60 3.93 -4.68 14.18
CA ASP A 60 4.60 -3.42 13.85
C ASP A 60 3.64 -2.41 13.24
N THR A 61 3.92 -1.14 13.53
CA THR A 61 3.21 -0.02 12.92
C THR A 61 3.85 0.36 11.60
N ILE A 62 3.05 0.33 10.54
CA ILE A 62 3.48 0.61 9.18
C ILE A 62 2.77 1.83 8.62
N LEU A 63 3.50 2.60 7.81
CA LEU A 63 2.99 3.67 6.99
C LEU A 63 2.75 3.16 5.57
N ILE A 64 1.50 3.18 5.15
CA ILE A 64 1.08 2.81 3.81
C ILE A 64 0.89 4.09 2.99
N LYS A 65 1.63 4.21 1.90
CA LYS A 65 1.51 5.30 0.94
C LYS A 65 0.64 4.87 -0.24
N GLY A 66 -0.48 5.56 -0.37
CA GLY A 66 -1.49 5.32 -1.40
C GLY A 66 -1.34 6.25 -2.61
N LYS A 67 -2.46 6.47 -3.30
CA LYS A 67 -2.53 7.41 -4.44
C LYS A 67 -2.90 8.82 -3.95
N LYS A 68 -2.70 9.82 -4.80
CA LYS A 68 -3.07 11.22 -4.52
C LYS A 68 -2.49 11.77 -3.20
N ARG A 69 -1.27 11.37 -2.83
CA ARG A 69 -0.60 11.77 -1.58
C ARG A 69 -1.44 11.49 -0.32
N LYS A 70 -2.18 10.38 -0.33
CA LYS A 70 -2.92 9.88 0.82
C LYS A 70 -2.14 8.75 1.45
N ASP A 71 -1.89 8.91 2.74
CA ASP A 71 -1.13 7.98 3.55
C ASP A 71 -1.99 7.56 4.74
N THR A 72 -1.84 6.30 5.15
CA THR A 72 -2.57 5.72 6.28
C THR A 72 -1.59 4.91 7.12
N VAL A 73 -1.79 4.93 8.44
CA VAL A 73 -1.03 4.10 9.38
C VAL A 73 -1.87 2.88 9.74
N CYS A 74 -1.25 1.70 9.69
CA CYS A 74 -1.89 0.43 10.03
C CYS A 74 -0.92 -0.47 10.82
N ILE A 75 -1.46 -1.48 11.47
CA ILE A 75 -0.72 -2.54 12.14
C ILE A 75 -0.60 -3.73 11.20
N ALA A 76 0.61 -4.26 11.04
CA ALA A 76 0.87 -5.38 10.17
C ALA A 76 0.72 -6.72 10.92
N LEU A 77 -0.08 -7.64 10.38
CA LEU A 77 -0.21 -9.02 10.87
C LEU A 77 0.22 -10.03 9.81
N ALA A 78 0.93 -11.08 10.25
CA ALA A 78 1.32 -12.18 9.39
C ALA A 78 0.10 -13.09 9.11
N ASP A 79 -0.08 -13.46 7.85
CA ASP A 79 -1.13 -14.38 7.40
C ASP A 79 -0.57 -15.27 6.28
N ASP A 80 -0.54 -16.58 6.52
CA ASP A 80 0.02 -17.59 5.61
C ASP A 80 -0.93 -17.90 4.44
N THR A 81 -2.17 -17.43 4.50
CA THR A 81 -3.16 -17.60 3.42
C THR A 81 -3.08 -16.51 2.35
N CYS A 82 -2.21 -15.53 2.53
CA CYS A 82 -1.98 -14.43 1.60
C CYS A 82 -0.83 -14.74 0.64
N ASP A 83 -0.94 -14.32 -0.61
CA ASP A 83 0.19 -14.40 -1.55
C ASP A 83 1.30 -13.41 -1.17
N GLU A 84 2.56 -13.77 -1.41
CA GLU A 84 3.73 -12.91 -1.12
C GLU A 84 3.62 -11.45 -1.65
N PRO A 85 3.23 -11.19 -2.91
CA PRO A 85 3.19 -9.82 -3.42
C PRO A 85 1.92 -9.05 -3.02
N LYS A 86 1.03 -9.64 -2.21
CA LYS A 86 -0.27 -9.05 -1.88
C LYS A 86 -0.32 -8.51 -0.45
N ILE A 87 -1.15 -7.50 -0.28
CA ILE A 87 -1.51 -6.93 1.02
C ILE A 87 -3.02 -6.87 1.13
N ARG A 88 -3.56 -7.51 2.16
CA ARG A 88 -4.99 -7.51 2.45
C ARG A 88 -5.35 -6.34 3.34
N MET A 89 -6.34 -5.56 2.92
CA MET A 89 -6.84 -4.42 3.69
C MET A 89 -8.34 -4.20 3.47
N ASN A 90 -9.03 -3.74 4.53
CA ASN A 90 -10.46 -3.47 4.48
C ASN A 90 -10.80 -2.28 3.55
N LYS A 91 -12.04 -2.21 3.09
CA LYS A 91 -12.63 -1.14 2.27
C LYS A 91 -12.39 0.26 2.87
N VAL A 92 -12.42 0.42 4.19
CA VAL A 92 -12.15 1.71 4.84
C VAL A 92 -10.72 2.17 4.59
N VAL A 93 -9.74 1.27 4.76
CA VAL A 93 -8.32 1.56 4.50
C VAL A 93 -8.11 1.89 3.01
N ARG A 94 -8.75 1.15 2.10
CA ARG A 94 -8.71 1.43 0.65
C ARG A 94 -9.26 2.82 0.31
N ASN A 95 -10.38 3.19 0.92
CA ASN A 95 -11.00 4.50 0.74
C ASN A 95 -10.10 5.64 1.24
N ASN A 96 -9.45 5.46 2.39
CA ASN A 96 -8.50 6.43 2.94
C ASN A 96 -7.32 6.67 1.99
N LEU A 97 -6.76 5.60 1.42
CA LEU A 97 -5.64 5.62 0.48
C LEU A 97 -6.03 5.97 -0.97
N ARG A 98 -7.33 6.02 -1.27
CA ARG A 98 -7.90 6.21 -2.63
C ARG A 98 -7.41 5.17 -3.65
N VAL A 99 -7.37 3.90 -3.23
CA VAL A 99 -6.93 2.76 -4.05
C VAL A 99 -8.07 1.78 -4.30
N ARG A 100 -7.95 0.97 -5.35
CA ARG A 100 -8.87 -0.13 -5.69
C ARG A 100 -8.14 -1.47 -5.56
N LEU A 101 -8.89 -2.58 -5.62
CA LEU A 101 -8.29 -3.91 -5.67
C LEU A 101 -7.39 -4.03 -6.91
N GLY A 102 -6.23 -4.67 -6.76
CA GLY A 102 -5.22 -4.78 -7.82
C GLY A 102 -4.32 -3.55 -7.99
N ASP A 103 -4.57 -2.45 -7.27
CA ASP A 103 -3.64 -1.31 -7.25
C ASP A 103 -2.37 -1.65 -6.46
N VAL A 104 -1.28 -0.94 -6.76
CA VAL A 104 -0.01 -1.10 -6.04
C VAL A 104 0.16 0.03 -5.03
N VAL A 105 0.44 -0.33 -3.78
CA VAL A 105 0.76 0.58 -2.66
C VAL A 105 2.19 0.40 -2.21
N SER A 106 2.75 1.40 -1.52
CA SER A 106 4.10 1.31 -0.94
C SER A 106 4.02 1.23 0.58
N VAL A 107 4.75 0.29 1.18
CA VAL A 107 4.80 0.07 2.64
C VAL A 107 6.13 0.51 3.21
N HIS A 108 6.09 1.23 4.33
CA HIS A 108 7.27 1.67 5.07
C HIS A 108 7.07 1.43 6.57
N GLN A 109 8.16 1.11 7.29
CA GLN A 109 8.12 1.10 8.75
C GLN A 109 7.90 2.51 9.30
N CYS A 110 7.10 2.60 10.37
CA CYS A 110 6.87 3.84 11.10
C CYS A 110 6.98 3.57 12.60
N PRO A 111 8.20 3.46 13.16
CA PRO A 111 8.38 3.24 14.60
C PRO A 111 8.13 4.51 15.44
N ASP A 112 8.13 5.71 14.83
CA ASP A 112 7.98 7.00 15.54
C ASP A 112 6.51 7.40 15.75
N VAL A 113 5.63 6.43 15.99
CA VAL A 113 4.22 6.73 16.27
C VAL A 113 4.07 7.13 17.74
N LYS A 114 3.95 8.44 17.95
CA LYS A 114 3.77 9.06 19.28
C LYS A 114 2.32 8.97 19.73
N TYR A 115 2.12 8.84 21.04
CA TYR A 115 0.79 8.92 21.64
C TYR A 115 0.16 10.31 21.42
N GLY A 116 -1.03 10.33 20.83
CA GLY A 116 -1.81 11.54 20.65
C GLY A 116 -2.37 12.04 21.99
N LYS A 117 -2.18 13.33 22.30
CA LYS A 117 -2.73 13.94 23.53
C LYS A 117 -4.23 14.21 23.43
N ARG A 118 -4.69 14.61 22.25
CA ARG A 118 -6.10 14.92 21.93
C ARG A 118 -6.36 14.56 20.48
N VAL A 119 -7.53 13.99 20.21
CA VAL A 119 -7.99 13.70 18.85
C VAL A 119 -9.34 14.37 18.66
N HIS A 120 -9.50 15.09 17.56
CA HIS A 120 -10.76 15.73 17.18
C HIS A 120 -11.43 14.91 16.09
N PHE A 121 -12.64 14.44 16.35
CA PHE A 121 -13.49 13.76 15.39
C PHE A 121 -14.69 14.63 15.06
N PHE A 122 -15.08 14.66 13.79
CA PHE A 122 -16.33 15.26 13.34
C PHE A 122 -17.16 14.20 12.62
N LEU A 123 -18.42 14.06 13.01
CA LEU A 123 -19.33 13.14 12.34
C LEU A 123 -19.74 13.73 10.99
N LEU A 124 -19.67 12.91 9.94
CA LEU A 124 -20.21 13.28 8.64
C LEU A 124 -21.75 13.29 8.72
N MET A 125 -22.35 14.42 8.31
CA MET A 125 -23.80 14.67 8.31
C MET A 125 -24.64 13.53 7.72
N THR A 126 -24.09 12.78 6.76
CA THR A 126 -24.77 11.66 6.10
C THR A 126 -25.03 10.46 7.02
N GLN A 127 -24.33 10.33 8.15
CA GLN A 127 -24.53 9.25 9.14
C GLN A 127 -25.46 9.65 10.30
N LEU A 128 -25.89 10.91 10.40
CA LEU A 128 -26.67 11.42 11.54
C LEU A 128 -28.17 11.09 11.48
N LYS A 129 -28.69 10.61 10.33
CA LYS A 129 -30.12 10.37 10.16
C LYS A 129 -30.71 9.32 11.12
N GLY A 130 -29.91 8.38 11.63
CA GLY A 130 -30.35 7.39 12.63
C GLY A 130 -29.92 7.70 14.07
N LEU A 131 -28.90 8.54 14.27
CA LEU A 131 -28.34 8.80 15.61
C LEU A 131 -29.11 9.89 16.36
N LEU A 132 -29.71 10.83 15.64
CA LEU A 132 -30.50 11.90 16.25
C LEU A 132 -31.77 11.38 16.94
N GLU A 133 -32.38 10.29 16.45
CA GLU A 133 -33.55 9.69 17.11
C GLU A 133 -33.20 9.06 18.46
N THR A 134 -32.01 8.46 18.60
CA THR A 134 -31.60 7.81 19.85
C THR A 134 -31.08 8.81 20.89
N PHE A 135 -30.52 9.95 20.46
CA PHE A 135 -30.03 10.99 21.37
C PHE A 135 -31.12 11.97 21.84
N LEU A 136 -32.18 12.22 21.05
CA LEU A 136 -33.29 13.08 21.46
C LEU A 136 -34.32 12.39 22.38
N MET A 137 -34.35 11.05 22.43
CA MET A 137 -35.25 10.28 23.31
C MET A 137 -34.71 10.10 24.75
N LEU A 138 -33.53 10.62 25.05
CA LEU A 138 -32.86 10.52 26.36
C LEU A 138 -32.79 11.86 27.12
N THR A 139 -33.54 12.88 26.68
CA THR A 139 -33.68 14.18 27.37
C THR A 139 -35.10 14.43 27.82
#